data_AF-A0A511M793-F1
#
_entry.id   AF-A0A511M793-F1
#
_cell.length_a   1.000
_cell.length_b   1.000
_cell.length_c   1.000
_cell.angle_alpha   90.00
_cell.angle_beta   90.00
_cell.angle_gamma   90.00
#
_symmetry.space_group_name_H-M   'P 1'
#
loop_
_entity.id
_entity.type
_entity.pdbx_description
1 polymer ?
#
loop_
_entity_poly.entity_id
_entity_poly.type
_entity_poly.pdbx_seq_one_letter_code
_entity_poly.pdbx_strand_id
1 'polypeptide(L)'
;MTEPYRAQPSVRAGDADRERVAAHLQAEVGTGRLTLAEYSDRLDAAYHAKTIGELRALTRDLPVVAASAKPQPSRSRAPVIAALAAAGVLAVLTLGFVAGPPAGALSDMAEHMDTMTSQMGQPCH
;
A
#
# COMPACT_ATOMS: atom_id res chain seq x y z
N MET A 1 -0.56 40.33 -35.43
CA MET A 1 -0.40 40.32 -33.96
C MET A 1 -0.96 39.02 -33.44
N THR A 2 -0.13 37.99 -33.39
CA THR A 2 -0.48 36.72 -32.75
C THR A 2 -0.20 36.94 -31.26
N GLU A 3 -1.23 36.99 -30.42
CA GLU A 3 -1.02 36.91 -28.97
C GLU A 3 -0.29 35.59 -28.69
N PRO A 4 0.86 35.61 -28.00
CA PRO A 4 1.54 34.38 -27.66
C PRO A 4 0.65 33.63 -26.67
N TYR A 5 0.30 32.41 -27.06
CA TYR A 5 -0.15 31.30 -26.22
C TYR A 5 0.16 31.57 -24.75
N ARG A 6 -0.86 31.99 -23.97
CA ARG A 6 -0.74 31.99 -22.51
C ARG A 6 -0.36 30.56 -22.15
N ALA A 7 0.88 30.36 -21.73
CA ALA A 7 1.33 29.14 -21.11
C ALA A 7 0.37 28.88 -19.95
N GLN A 8 -0.62 28.03 -20.18
CA GLN A 8 -1.57 27.66 -19.14
C GLN A 8 -0.73 27.11 -17.99
N PRO A 9 -0.95 27.55 -16.75
CA PRO A 9 -0.14 27.10 -15.63
C PRO A 9 -0.28 25.59 -15.50
N SER A 10 0.71 24.86 -16.00
CA SER A 10 0.77 23.41 -15.92
C SER A 10 0.95 23.03 -14.46
N VAL A 11 0.06 22.17 -13.94
CA VAL A 11 0.13 21.71 -12.55
C VAL A 11 1.46 20.99 -12.32
N ARG A 12 2.23 21.47 -11.34
CA ARG A 12 3.53 20.89 -10.97
C ARG A 12 3.34 19.51 -10.35
N ALA A 13 4.16 18.54 -10.77
CA ALA A 13 4.16 17.19 -10.20
C ALA A 13 4.91 17.15 -8.87
N GLY A 14 4.26 16.61 -7.83
CA GLY A 14 4.91 16.26 -6.57
C GLY A 14 5.61 14.90 -6.64
N ASP A 15 6.38 14.57 -5.61
CA ASP A 15 7.01 13.24 -5.49
C ASP A 15 5.98 12.12 -5.46
N ALA A 16 4.86 12.31 -4.75
CA ALA A 16 3.77 11.34 -4.71
C ALA A 16 3.16 11.04 -6.10
N ASP A 17 3.15 12.02 -7.01
CA ASP A 17 2.70 11.81 -8.38
C ASP A 17 3.72 10.99 -9.17
N ARG A 18 5.02 11.27 -9.01
CA ARG A 18 6.11 10.49 -9.62
C ARG A 18 6.10 9.04 -9.13
N GLU A 19 5.97 8.83 -7.83
CA GLU A 19 5.92 7.50 -7.22
C GLU A 19 4.71 6.69 -7.69
N ARG A 20 3.54 7.33 -7.81
CA ARG A 20 2.35 6.68 -8.38
C ARG A 20 2.57 6.20 -9.80
N VAL A 21 3.23 7.01 -10.63
CA VAL A 21 3.56 6.61 -12.01
C VAL A 21 4.60 5.51 -12.02
N ALA A 22 5.65 5.59 -11.20
CA ALA A 22 6.64 4.53 -11.06
C ALA A 22 6.01 3.18 -10.66
N ALA A 23 5.10 3.18 -9.68
CA ALA A 23 4.37 1.99 -9.25
C ALA A 23 3.50 1.40 -10.38
N HIS A 24 2.84 2.25 -11.17
CA HIS A 24 2.08 1.82 -12.33
C HIS A 24 3.01 1.18 -13.38
N LEU A 25 4.10 1.86 -13.75
CA LEU A 25 5.08 1.34 -14.71
C LEU A 25 5.64 -0.02 -14.26
N GLN A 26 5.92 -0.19 -12.96
CA GLN A 26 6.39 -1.45 -12.39
C GLN A 26 5.34 -2.58 -12.54
N ALA A 27 4.06 -2.28 -12.32
CA ALA A 27 3.00 -3.25 -12.52
C ALA A 27 2.94 -3.75 -13.97
N GLU A 28 3.10 -2.84 -14.94
CA GLU A 28 3.02 -3.16 -16.37
C GLU A 28 4.26 -3.92 -16.90
N VAL A 29 5.42 -3.79 -16.25
CA VAL A 29 6.54 -4.71 -16.48
C VAL A 29 6.21 -6.10 -15.98
N GLY A 30 5.58 -6.20 -14.80
CA GLY A 30 5.14 -7.48 -14.23
C GLY A 30 4.12 -8.21 -15.11
N THR A 31 3.31 -7.49 -15.88
CA THR A 31 2.36 -8.06 -16.86
C THR A 31 3.00 -8.34 -18.23
N GLY A 32 4.25 -7.91 -18.45
CA GLY A 32 4.98 -8.08 -19.71
C GLY A 32 4.57 -7.10 -20.82
N ARG A 33 3.82 -6.03 -20.50
CA ARG A 33 3.42 -5.01 -21.48
C ARG A 33 4.54 -4.00 -21.76
N LEU A 34 5.45 -3.80 -20.81
CA LEU A 34 6.74 -3.12 -21.05
C LEU A 34 7.88 -4.11 -20.93
N THR A 35 8.88 -3.93 -21.80
CA THR A 35 10.21 -4.51 -21.58
C THR A 35 10.94 -3.79 -20.44
N LEU A 36 11.97 -4.43 -19.87
CA LEU A 36 12.78 -3.82 -18.80
C LEU A 36 13.51 -2.55 -19.26
N ALA A 37 13.92 -2.50 -20.53
CA ALA A 37 14.57 -1.32 -21.11
C ALA A 37 13.58 -0.14 -21.20
N GLU A 38 12.38 -0.37 -21.76
CA GLU A 38 11.34 0.66 -21.84
C GLU A 38 10.90 1.13 -20.45
N TYR A 39 10.85 0.23 -19.48
CA TYR A 39 10.58 0.60 -18.10
C TYR A 39 11.65 1.52 -17.53
N SER A 40 12.93 1.19 -17.69
CA SER A 40 14.03 2.03 -17.21
C SER A 40 13.96 3.43 -17.82
N ASP A 41 13.76 3.51 -19.15
CA ASP A 41 13.67 4.79 -19.87
C ASP A 41 12.47 5.63 -19.39
N ARG A 42 11.30 4.99 -19.21
CA ARG A 42 10.11 5.70 -18.74
C ARG A 42 10.19 6.06 -17.26
N LEU A 43 10.87 5.26 -16.45
CA LEU A 43 11.08 5.52 -15.03
C LEU A 43 11.97 6.74 -14.84
N ASP A 44 13.07 6.83 -15.59
CA ASP A 44 13.94 8.00 -15.61
C ASP A 44 13.16 9.27 -16.03
N ALA A 45 12.41 9.18 -17.13
CA ALA A 45 11.56 10.28 -17.60
C ALA A 45 10.51 10.70 -16.55
N ALA A 46 9.94 9.75 -15.79
CA ALA A 46 8.97 10.05 -14.74
C ALA A 46 9.62 10.84 -13.59
N TYR A 47 10.86 10.51 -13.20
CA TYR A 47 11.59 11.24 -12.17
C TYR A 47 12.04 12.64 -12.62
N HIS A 48 12.28 12.83 -13.92
CA HIS A 48 12.60 14.12 -14.51
C HIS A 48 11.38 15.01 -14.82
N ALA A 49 10.17 14.46 -14.82
CA ALA A 49 8.94 15.18 -15.10
C ALA A 49 8.66 16.27 -14.04
N LYS A 50 8.35 17.48 -14.52
CA LYS A 50 8.06 18.66 -13.70
C LYS A 50 6.56 18.89 -13.54
N THR A 51 5.75 18.32 -14.42
CA THR A 51 4.31 18.57 -14.50
C THR A 51 3.50 17.28 -14.57
N ILE A 52 2.25 17.35 -14.09
CA ILE A 52 1.31 16.22 -14.18
C ILE A 52 1.01 15.84 -15.64
N GLY A 53 1.08 16.82 -16.55
CA GLY A 53 0.89 16.57 -17.98
C GLY A 53 1.98 15.68 -18.58
N GLU A 54 3.24 15.93 -18.23
CA GLU A 54 4.38 15.09 -18.63
C GLU A 54 4.25 13.66 -18.08
N LEU A 55 3.88 13.51 -16.80
CA LEU A 55 3.62 12.21 -16.19
C LEU A 55 2.48 11.44 -16.88
N ARG A 56 1.40 12.13 -17.26
CA ARG A 56 0.28 11.53 -18.00
C ARG A 56 0.71 11.08 -19.40
N ALA A 57 1.61 11.80 -20.06
CA ALA A 57 2.10 11.42 -21.39
C ALA A 57 2.85 10.07 -21.35
N LEU A 58 3.61 9.79 -20.29
CA LEU A 58 4.36 8.53 -20.12
C LEU A 58 3.46 7.29 -19.93
N THR A 59 2.23 7.50 -19.46
CA THR A 59 1.27 6.43 -19.11
C THR A 59 0.07 6.35 -20.06
N ARG A 60 -0.03 7.24 -21.06
CA ARG A 60 -1.19 7.31 -21.96
C ARG A 60 -1.45 6.04 -22.77
N ASP A 61 -0.37 5.31 -23.09
CA ASP A 61 -0.39 4.10 -23.89
C ASP A 61 -0.59 2.84 -23.04
N LEU A 62 -0.74 3.02 -21.72
CA LEU A 62 -0.90 1.96 -20.74
C LEU A 62 -2.34 1.97 -20.21
N PRO A 63 -2.91 0.78 -19.91
CA PRO A 63 -4.22 0.71 -19.29
C PRO A 63 -4.18 1.44 -17.94
N VAL A 64 -5.17 2.30 -17.68
CA VAL A 64 -5.23 3.03 -16.42
C VAL A 64 -5.51 2.05 -15.29
N VAL A 65 -4.45 1.63 -14.57
CA VAL A 65 -4.62 1.05 -13.25
C VAL A 65 -5.16 2.18 -12.38
N ALA A 66 -6.44 2.09 -12.00
CA ALA A 66 -7.04 2.99 -11.04
C ALA A 66 -6.37 2.76 -9.68
N ALA A 67 -5.16 3.29 -9.52
CA ALA A 67 -4.56 3.46 -8.21
C ALA A 67 -5.49 4.42 -7.48
N SER A 68 -6.29 3.87 -6.57
CA SER A 68 -7.19 4.60 -5.68
C SER A 68 -6.37 5.67 -4.96
N ALA A 69 -6.27 6.84 -5.57
CA ALA A 69 -5.90 8.06 -4.89
C ALA A 69 -7.02 8.26 -3.88
N LYS A 70 -6.79 7.82 -2.64
CA LYS A 70 -7.63 8.22 -1.51
C LYS A 70 -7.81 9.73 -1.64
N PRO A 71 -9.04 10.25 -1.68
CA PRO A 71 -9.26 11.67 -1.79
C PRO A 71 -8.50 12.32 -0.65
N GLN A 72 -7.48 13.12 -0.97
CA GLN A 72 -6.91 14.03 0.00
C GLN A 72 -8.09 14.91 0.43
N PRO A 73 -8.51 14.91 1.70
CA PRO A 73 -9.64 15.71 2.10
C PRO A 73 -9.26 17.18 1.88
N SER A 74 -9.76 17.75 0.78
CA SER A 74 -9.81 19.20 0.61
C SER A 74 -10.45 19.73 1.88
N ARG A 75 -9.72 20.62 2.55
CA ARG A 75 -10.09 21.23 3.83
C ARG A 75 -11.35 22.10 3.63
N SER A 76 -12.49 21.44 3.54
CA SER A 76 -13.81 22.05 3.34
C SER A 76 -14.71 21.54 4.45
N ARG A 77 -15.05 22.44 5.37
CA ARG A 77 -16.00 22.22 6.45
C ARG A 77 -17.35 21.78 5.87
N ALA A 78 -17.79 20.54 6.15
CA ALA A 78 -19.14 20.18 6.61
C ALA A 78 -19.34 18.64 6.55
N PRO A 79 -20.05 18.03 7.54
CA PRO A 79 -20.16 16.59 7.71
C PRO A 79 -21.35 15.99 6.91
N VAL A 80 -21.62 14.70 7.10
CA VAL A 80 -22.83 13.95 6.66
C VAL A 80 -22.69 13.18 5.33
N ILE A 81 -21.74 12.25 5.20
CA ILE A 81 -21.97 11.02 4.41
C ILE A 81 -21.28 9.84 5.10
N ALA A 82 -21.75 9.53 6.30
CA ALA A 82 -21.49 8.28 6.98
C ALA A 82 -22.63 7.32 6.64
N ALA A 83 -22.49 6.49 5.60
CA ALA A 83 -23.25 5.25 5.41
C ALA A 83 -22.79 4.56 4.12
N LEU A 84 -22.74 3.22 4.15
CA LEU A 84 -22.43 2.29 3.05
C LEU A 84 -20.97 1.84 2.92
N ALA A 85 -20.35 1.47 4.04
CA ALA A 85 -19.17 0.61 4.07
C ALA A 85 -19.51 -0.71 4.80
N ALA A 86 -20.07 -1.70 4.10
CA ALA A 86 -20.22 -3.07 4.63
C ALA A 86 -20.61 -4.09 3.55
N ALA A 87 -19.73 -4.45 2.61
CA ALA A 87 -19.95 -5.66 1.77
C ALA A 87 -18.71 -6.26 1.07
N GLY A 88 -17.48 -5.84 1.37
CA GLY A 88 -16.31 -6.21 0.56
C GLY A 88 -15.21 -7.01 1.27
N VAL A 89 -15.48 -7.65 2.41
CA VAL A 89 -14.44 -8.30 3.24
C VAL A 89 -14.45 -9.84 3.15
N LEU A 90 -15.43 -10.46 2.47
CA LEU A 90 -15.59 -11.93 2.51
C LEU A 90 -14.89 -12.71 1.36
N ALA A 91 -14.06 -12.08 0.52
CA ALA A 91 -13.47 -12.73 -0.67
C ALA A 91 -11.92 -12.82 -0.66
N VAL A 92 -11.27 -12.69 0.50
CA VAL A 92 -9.82 -12.88 0.70
C VAL A 92 -9.57 -13.82 1.88
N LEU A 93 -10.17 -15.01 1.86
CA LEU A 93 -9.99 -16.03 2.91
C LEU A 93 -9.70 -17.43 2.35
N THR A 94 -9.10 -17.55 1.17
CA THR A 94 -8.89 -18.89 0.59
C THR A 94 -7.49 -19.29 0.17
N LEU A 95 -6.42 -18.50 0.24
CA LEU A 95 -5.08 -19.11 0.12
C LEU A 95 -3.95 -18.15 0.53
N GLY A 96 -3.40 -18.34 1.75
CA GLY A 96 -2.18 -17.62 2.15
C GLY A 96 -1.82 -17.57 3.64
N PHE A 97 -2.70 -17.96 4.58
CA PHE A 97 -2.31 -18.10 5.99
C PHE A 97 -1.85 -19.53 6.27
N VAL A 98 -0.59 -19.81 5.91
CA VAL A 98 0.13 -21.02 6.32
C VAL A 98 0.66 -20.81 7.75
N ALA A 99 0.19 -21.65 8.67
CA ALA A 99 0.71 -21.90 10.02
C ALA A 99 0.73 -20.71 11.03
N GLY A 100 -0.38 -20.51 11.74
CA GLY A 100 -0.41 -19.85 13.05
C GLY A 100 -0.01 -20.80 14.19
N PRO A 101 0.43 -20.27 15.35
CA PRO A 101 1.08 -21.02 16.43
C PRO A 101 0.12 -21.94 17.22
N PRO A 102 0.60 -23.04 17.84
CA PRO A 102 -0.22 -23.91 18.67
C PRO A 102 -0.68 -23.17 19.93
N ALA A 103 -1.97 -22.89 20.02
CA ALA A 103 -2.62 -22.62 21.29
C ALA A 103 -2.68 -23.93 22.10
N GLY A 104 -1.81 -24.06 23.09
CA GLY A 104 -1.87 -25.18 24.02
C GLY A 104 -0.56 -25.56 24.71
N ALA A 105 0.09 -24.64 25.42
CA ALA A 105 1.11 -24.99 26.43
C ALA A 105 1.43 -23.80 27.36
N LEU A 106 0.44 -23.33 28.13
CA LEU A 106 0.73 -22.48 29.30
C LEU A 106 0.15 -23.03 30.61
N SER A 107 -0.55 -24.18 30.59
CA SER A 107 -1.02 -24.82 31.84
C SER A 107 0.03 -25.64 32.57
N ASP A 108 1.16 -26.02 31.96
CA ASP A 108 2.09 -27.00 32.55
C ASP A 108 3.13 -26.40 33.52
N MET A 109 3.39 -25.08 33.46
CA MET A 109 4.39 -24.44 34.34
C MET A 109 3.85 -24.10 35.75
N ALA A 110 2.52 -24.15 35.97
CA ALA A 110 1.93 -23.85 37.27
C ALA A 110 2.05 -25.01 38.28
N GLU A 111 1.98 -26.27 37.84
CA GLU A 111 2.09 -27.44 38.74
C GLU A 111 3.53 -27.72 39.18
N HIS A 112 4.54 -27.40 38.35
CA HIS A 112 5.94 -27.65 38.70
C HIS A 112 6.47 -26.72 39.80
N MET A 113 5.93 -25.50 39.94
CA MET A 113 6.35 -24.57 40.98
C MET A 113 5.78 -24.93 42.37
N ASP A 114 4.59 -25.54 42.42
CA ASP A 114 3.96 -25.97 43.68
C ASP A 114 4.73 -27.16 44.30
N THR A 115 5.21 -28.09 43.46
CA THR A 115 6.04 -29.23 43.88
C THR A 115 7.37 -28.80 44.50
N MET A 116 8.00 -27.73 44.00
CA MET A 116 9.30 -27.26 44.51
C MET A 116 9.20 -26.60 45.89
N THR A 117 8.11 -25.86 46.15
CA THR A 117 7.84 -25.29 47.48
C THR A 117 7.42 -26.37 48.48
N SER A 118 6.70 -27.40 48.03
CA SER A 118 6.26 -28.49 48.91
C SER A 118 7.41 -29.41 49.38
N GLN A 119 8.53 -29.49 48.66
CA GLN A 119 9.66 -30.35 49.05
C GLN A 119 10.59 -29.72 50.11
N MET A 120 10.68 -28.39 50.20
CA MET A 120 11.52 -27.73 51.22
C MET A 120 10.82 -27.55 52.59
N GLY A 121 9.56 -28.00 52.71
CA GLY A 121 8.71 -27.76 53.89
C GLY A 121 8.34 -28.97 54.73
N GLN A 122 8.81 -30.20 54.43
CA GLN A 122 8.49 -31.37 55.26
C GLN A 122 9.60 -31.68 56.28
N PRO A 123 9.37 -31.44 57.59
CA PRO A 123 10.27 -31.90 58.65
C PRO A 123 10.23 -33.43 58.75
N CYS A 124 11.41 -34.05 58.81
CA CYS A 124 11.57 -35.48 59.08
C CYS A 124 10.88 -35.84 60.41
N HIS A 125 10.00 -36.84 60.38
CA HIS A 125 9.41 -37.44 61.58
C HIS A 125 9.37 -38.96 61.48
#